data_AF-A0A2D4PM28-F1
#
_entry.id   AF-A0A2D4PM28-F1
#
_cell.length_a   1.000
_cell.length_b   1.000
_cell.length_c   1.000
_cell.angle_alpha   90.00
_cell.angle_beta   90.00
_cell.angle_gamma   90.00
#
_symmetry.space_group_name_H-M   'P 1'
#
loop_
_entity.id
_entity.type
_entity.pdbx_description
1 polymer ?
#
loop_
_entity_poly.entity_id
_entity_poly.type
_entity_poly.pdbx_seq_one_letter_code
_entity_poly.pdbx_strand_id
1 'polypeptide(L)'
;PDGQNILNEIIPVSSFTRAVRHNRGSATNELVFQASLPPLGYRTYSIARLSDKDSARSRLLKRLRPQPAAAHLTPLIENEHLQVLFDPNTGLMKEIRNLNKNISLPLSQSFLWYNASVGNAAFSQASGAYIFRPDTSKAFPIAQKVGVYQIKTQVVQELYQNFSNWCSQVVRLYAGQPYVELEWTVGPIPIADHYGKEIISRFETNLQTGGLFYTDSNGREILERRRDYRVTWNLNQTEPVAGNYYPVNTRMYIKDQKTQLTVLNLFSSFNIITVQEMNLSANQKRENVSRLIWQSTQGIAAKRQSGTRLDPAHIELSPMQIRTFLLQIRY
;
A
#
# COMPACT_ATOMS: atom_id res chain seq x y z
N PRO A 1 -26.08 -18.52 -10.66
CA PRO A 1 -27.32 -19.31 -10.43
C PRO A 1 -27.95 -19.82 -11.73
N ASP A 2 -27.98 -18.99 -12.78
CA ASP A 2 -28.74 -19.27 -14.02
C ASP A 2 -27.99 -20.16 -15.04
N GLY A 3 -26.88 -20.78 -14.63
CA GLY A 3 -26.06 -21.65 -15.50
C GLY A 3 -25.28 -20.93 -16.61
N GLN A 4 -25.30 -19.59 -16.66
CA GLN A 4 -24.54 -18.83 -17.66
C GLN A 4 -23.04 -18.88 -17.37
N ASN A 5 -22.26 -19.12 -18.42
CA ASN A 5 -20.80 -19.02 -18.36
C ASN A 5 -20.38 -17.56 -18.21
N ILE A 6 -19.41 -17.33 -17.33
CA ILE A 6 -18.82 -16.02 -17.09
C ILE A 6 -17.45 -16.01 -17.76
N LEU A 7 -17.09 -14.89 -18.41
CA LEU A 7 -15.75 -14.72 -18.92
C LEU A 7 -14.75 -14.83 -17.76
N ASN A 8 -13.86 -15.81 -17.86
CA ASN A 8 -12.89 -16.11 -16.84
C ASN A 8 -11.55 -16.46 -17.48
N GLU A 9 -10.47 -16.17 -16.76
CA GLU A 9 -9.11 -16.36 -17.22
C GLU A 9 -8.31 -17.07 -16.14
N ILE A 10 -7.34 -17.89 -16.54
CA ILE A 10 -6.43 -18.56 -15.62
C ILE A 10 -5.05 -17.94 -15.81
N ILE A 11 -4.54 -17.29 -14.78
CA ILE A 11 -3.21 -16.65 -14.79
C ILE A 11 -2.26 -17.42 -13.86
N PRO A 12 -0.96 -17.51 -14.19
CA PRO A 12 0.01 -18.14 -13.30
C PRO A 12 0.19 -17.32 -12.01
N VAL A 13 0.30 -18.00 -10.86
CA VAL A 13 0.67 -17.34 -9.60
C VAL A 13 2.08 -16.77 -9.74
N SER A 14 2.24 -15.48 -9.45
CA SER A 14 3.53 -14.80 -9.56
C SER A 14 4.61 -15.46 -8.68
N SER A 15 5.88 -15.28 -9.05
CA SER A 15 7.00 -15.76 -8.21
C SER A 15 7.00 -15.13 -6.82
N PHE A 16 6.59 -13.86 -6.71
CA PHE A 16 6.55 -13.12 -5.45
C PHE A 16 5.42 -13.61 -4.53
N THR A 17 4.22 -13.78 -5.09
CA THR A 17 3.09 -14.35 -4.37
C THR A 17 3.43 -15.76 -3.85
N ARG A 18 4.11 -16.59 -4.67
CA ARG A 18 4.63 -17.89 -4.22
C ARG A 18 5.64 -17.78 -3.09
N ALA A 19 6.55 -16.79 -3.14
CA ALA A 19 7.54 -16.56 -2.10
C ALA A 19 6.88 -16.18 -0.76
N VAL A 20 5.93 -15.24 -0.78
CA VAL A 20 5.18 -14.79 0.43
C VAL A 20 4.32 -15.91 1.01
N ARG A 21 3.73 -16.75 0.15
CA ARG A 21 2.92 -17.89 0.57
C ARG A 21 3.70 -18.93 1.37
N HIS A 22 5.02 -19.06 1.14
CA HIS A 22 5.84 -20.14 1.67
C HIS A 22 5.14 -21.51 1.47
N ASN A 23 4.96 -22.28 2.54
CA ASN A 23 4.38 -23.62 2.51
C ASN A 23 2.84 -23.63 2.58
N ARG A 24 2.18 -22.46 2.53
CA ARG A 24 0.71 -22.35 2.64
C ARG A 24 0.01 -22.63 1.30
N GLY A 25 0.00 -23.90 0.88
CA GLY A 25 -0.71 -24.36 -0.32
C GLY A 25 0.19 -24.56 -1.55
N SER A 26 -0.38 -25.14 -2.60
CA SER A 26 0.34 -25.60 -3.81
C SER A 26 -0.22 -25.04 -5.13
N ALA A 27 -1.15 -24.07 -5.07
CA ALA A 27 -1.75 -23.47 -6.26
C ALA A 27 -0.67 -22.91 -7.21
N THR A 28 -0.75 -23.27 -8.48
CA THR A 28 0.16 -22.80 -9.54
C THR A 28 -0.46 -21.71 -10.40
N ASN A 29 -1.79 -21.59 -10.35
CA ASN A 29 -2.56 -20.61 -11.11
C ASN A 29 -3.66 -19.98 -10.25
N GLU A 30 -4.16 -18.84 -10.70
CA GLU A 30 -5.28 -18.09 -10.15
C GLU A 30 -6.39 -18.03 -11.20
N LEU A 31 -7.64 -18.22 -10.76
CA LEU A 31 -8.81 -18.05 -11.59
C LEU A 31 -9.34 -16.63 -11.39
N VAL A 32 -9.38 -15.84 -12.45
CA VAL A 32 -9.83 -14.45 -12.43
C VAL A 32 -11.11 -14.33 -13.22
N PHE A 33 -12.13 -13.73 -12.62
CA PHE A 33 -13.38 -13.36 -13.28
C PHE A 33 -14.00 -12.16 -12.58
N GLN A 34 -14.81 -11.40 -13.29
CA GLN A 34 -15.49 -10.25 -12.71
C GLN A 34 -16.78 -10.71 -12.00
N ALA A 35 -16.86 -10.48 -10.70
CA ALA A 35 -18.07 -10.69 -9.92
C ALA A 35 -18.91 -9.41 -9.88
N SER A 36 -20.21 -9.52 -10.13
CA SER A 36 -21.19 -8.44 -9.95
C SER A 36 -22.10 -8.76 -8.77
N LEU A 37 -22.13 -7.86 -7.78
CA LEU A 37 -22.85 -8.03 -6.52
C LEU A 37 -23.91 -6.92 -6.35
N PRO A 38 -25.11 -7.24 -5.84
CA PRO A 38 -26.08 -6.22 -5.46
C PRO A 38 -25.63 -5.48 -4.18
N PRO A 39 -26.05 -4.22 -3.97
CA PRO A 39 -25.81 -3.51 -2.73
C PRO A 39 -26.36 -4.29 -1.53
N LEU A 40 -25.55 -4.42 -0.47
CA LEU A 40 -25.92 -5.15 0.77
C LEU A 40 -26.42 -6.58 0.54
N GLY A 41 -25.95 -7.26 -0.51
CA GLY A 41 -26.37 -8.63 -0.82
C GLY A 41 -25.22 -9.56 -1.21
N TYR A 42 -25.58 -10.77 -1.64
CA TYR A 42 -24.63 -11.81 -2.03
C TYR A 42 -24.99 -12.39 -3.41
N ARG A 43 -24.02 -13.03 -4.05
CA ARG A 43 -24.22 -13.81 -5.27
C ARG A 43 -23.37 -15.08 -5.23
N THR A 44 -23.93 -16.18 -5.69
CA THR A 44 -23.26 -17.49 -5.69
C THR A 44 -22.75 -17.83 -7.09
N TYR A 45 -21.48 -18.25 -7.15
CA TYR A 45 -20.79 -18.71 -8.35
C TYR A 45 -20.36 -20.16 -8.16
N SER A 46 -20.48 -20.98 -9.20
CA SER A 46 -20.07 -22.39 -9.18
C SER A 46 -18.88 -22.58 -10.12
N ILE A 47 -17.81 -23.20 -9.60
CA ILE A 47 -16.59 -23.49 -10.38
C ILE A 47 -16.55 -24.99 -10.64
N ALA A 48 -16.45 -25.37 -11.92
CA ALA A 48 -16.34 -26.76 -12.34
C ALA A 48 -15.13 -26.93 -13.27
N ARG A 49 -14.42 -28.05 -13.14
CA ARG A 49 -13.32 -28.42 -14.04
C ARG A 49 -13.89 -28.96 -15.35
N LEU A 50 -13.50 -28.36 -16.46
CA LEU A 50 -13.87 -28.85 -17.79
C LEU A 50 -13.03 -30.06 -18.20
N SER A 51 -13.61 -30.95 -19.00
CA SER A 51 -12.92 -32.13 -19.53
C SER A 51 -11.96 -31.74 -20.67
N ASP A 52 -10.86 -32.48 -20.83
CA ASP A 52 -9.89 -32.21 -21.91
C ASP A 52 -10.48 -32.34 -23.33
N LYS A 53 -11.66 -32.96 -23.50
CA LYS A 53 -12.34 -33.07 -24.80
C LYS A 53 -13.13 -31.81 -25.17
N ASP A 54 -13.52 -30.99 -24.19
CA ASP A 54 -14.21 -29.70 -24.40
C ASP A 54 -13.22 -28.53 -24.64
N SER A 55 -11.91 -28.83 -24.59
CA SER A 55 -10.80 -27.89 -24.68
C SER A 55 -10.62 -27.21 -26.04
N ALA A 56 -11.47 -27.51 -27.03
CA ALA A 56 -11.52 -26.78 -28.29
C ALA A 56 -11.82 -25.27 -28.09
N ARG A 57 -12.56 -24.89 -27.04
CA ARG A 57 -12.77 -23.49 -26.62
C ARG A 57 -11.62 -22.91 -25.80
N SER A 58 -10.79 -23.75 -25.16
CA SER A 58 -9.57 -23.36 -24.44
C SER A 58 -8.40 -23.02 -25.38
N ARG A 59 -8.56 -23.11 -26.72
CA ARG A 59 -7.49 -22.78 -27.67
C ARG A 59 -7.17 -21.29 -27.75
N LEU A 60 -8.04 -20.39 -27.25
CA LEU A 60 -7.71 -18.98 -26.99
C LEU A 60 -6.77 -18.80 -25.77
N LEU A 61 -6.75 -19.77 -24.84
CA LEU A 61 -5.92 -19.74 -23.62
C LEU A 61 -4.51 -20.31 -23.84
N LYS A 62 -4.27 -21.03 -24.94
CA LYS A 62 -2.95 -21.59 -25.28
C LYS A 62 -2.14 -20.63 -26.17
N ARG A 63 -1.59 -19.59 -25.54
CA ARG A 63 -0.28 -18.95 -25.82
C ARG A 63 -0.28 -17.47 -25.37
N LEU A 64 -0.28 -17.25 -24.08
CA LEU A 64 0.51 -16.15 -23.51
C LEU A 64 1.66 -16.81 -22.78
N ARG A 65 2.63 -17.33 -23.56
CA ARG A 65 3.98 -17.46 -23.01
C ARG A 65 4.35 -16.07 -22.48
N PRO A 66 5.07 -15.95 -21.35
CA PRO A 66 5.72 -14.69 -21.02
C PRO A 66 6.50 -14.29 -22.26
N GLN A 67 6.01 -13.30 -23.00
CA GLN A 67 6.79 -12.74 -24.08
C GLN A 67 7.85 -11.93 -23.35
N PRO A 68 9.16 -12.28 -23.46
CA PRO A 68 10.17 -11.28 -23.17
C PRO A 68 9.78 -10.07 -24.02
N ALA A 69 9.63 -8.90 -23.39
CA ALA A 69 9.30 -7.69 -24.11
C ALA A 69 10.25 -7.62 -25.31
N ALA A 70 9.71 -7.69 -26.54
CA ALA A 70 10.53 -7.54 -27.74
C ALA A 70 11.34 -6.26 -27.53
N ALA A 71 12.66 -6.33 -27.70
CA ALA A 71 13.64 -5.36 -27.20
C ALA A 71 13.42 -3.88 -27.66
N HIS A 72 12.38 -3.61 -28.44
CA HIS A 72 12.03 -2.29 -29.00
C HIS A 72 10.55 -1.90 -28.87
N LEU A 73 9.68 -2.71 -28.23
CA LEU A 73 8.30 -2.32 -27.96
C LEU A 73 8.18 -1.76 -26.54
N THR A 74 7.73 -0.51 -26.43
CA THR A 74 7.34 0.12 -25.16
C THR A 74 6.31 -0.78 -24.45
N PRO A 75 6.61 -1.33 -23.26
CA PRO A 75 5.62 -2.10 -22.52
C PRO A 75 4.42 -1.20 -22.18
N LEU A 76 3.21 -1.74 -22.31
CA LEU A 76 1.95 -1.01 -22.16
C LEU A 76 0.89 -1.99 -21.69
N ILE A 77 0.08 -1.60 -20.72
CA ILE A 77 -1.19 -2.25 -20.39
C ILE A 77 -2.34 -1.28 -20.61
N GLU A 78 -3.51 -1.78 -21.01
CA GLU A 78 -4.66 -0.94 -21.32
C GLU A 78 -6.01 -1.61 -21.05
N ASN A 79 -7.03 -0.80 -20.89
CA ASN A 79 -8.43 -1.19 -20.91
C ASN A 79 -9.26 -0.10 -21.61
N GLU A 80 -10.59 -0.15 -21.47
CA GLU A 80 -11.53 0.79 -22.10
C GLU A 80 -11.38 2.24 -21.60
N HIS A 81 -10.75 2.43 -20.44
CA HIS A 81 -10.67 3.71 -19.75
C HIS A 81 -9.27 4.30 -19.68
N LEU A 82 -8.25 3.45 -19.54
CA LEU A 82 -6.88 3.84 -19.22
C LEU A 82 -5.85 3.12 -20.08
N GLN A 83 -4.73 3.80 -20.32
CA GLN A 83 -3.47 3.22 -20.79
C GLN A 83 -2.35 3.56 -19.81
N VAL A 84 -1.49 2.58 -19.50
CA VAL A 84 -0.31 2.77 -18.65
C VAL A 84 0.93 2.35 -19.41
N LEU A 85 1.80 3.32 -19.72
CA LEU A 85 3.02 3.12 -20.47
C LEU A 85 4.20 2.99 -19.53
N PHE A 86 5.16 2.15 -19.91
CA PHE A 86 6.38 1.90 -19.15
C PHE A 86 7.60 2.27 -19.98
N ASP A 87 8.62 2.79 -19.32
CA ASP A 87 9.88 3.09 -19.97
C ASP A 87 10.61 1.77 -20.33
N PRO A 88 10.97 1.53 -21.60
CA PRO A 88 11.61 0.28 -22.01
C PRO A 88 13.04 0.11 -21.47
N ASN A 89 13.71 1.21 -21.09
CA ASN A 89 15.08 1.17 -20.57
C ASN A 89 15.10 0.87 -19.07
N THR A 90 14.19 1.51 -18.31
CA THR A 90 14.14 1.37 -16.84
C THR A 90 13.11 0.36 -16.36
N GLY A 91 12.07 0.08 -17.14
CA GLY A 91 10.92 -0.76 -16.74
C GLY A 91 9.94 -0.06 -15.79
N LEU A 92 10.16 1.22 -15.45
CA LEU A 92 9.30 1.99 -14.56
C LEU A 92 8.10 2.56 -15.31
N MET A 93 7.02 2.86 -14.58
CA MET A 93 5.87 3.57 -15.14
C MET A 93 6.34 4.92 -15.66
N LYS A 94 5.87 5.33 -16.85
CA LYS A 94 6.29 6.56 -17.55
C LYS A 94 5.12 7.51 -17.81
N GLU A 95 3.92 6.98 -18.04
CA GLU A 95 2.77 7.78 -18.40
C GLU A 95 1.48 7.02 -18.10
N ILE A 96 0.47 7.72 -17.57
CA ILE A 96 -0.90 7.23 -17.49
C ILE A 96 -1.77 8.10 -18.39
N ARG A 97 -2.54 7.48 -19.28
CA ARG A 97 -3.50 8.16 -20.15
C ARG A 97 -4.91 7.79 -19.73
N ASN A 98 -5.75 8.80 -19.54
CA ASN A 98 -7.18 8.66 -19.38
C ASN A 98 -7.85 8.83 -20.75
N LEU A 99 -8.34 7.72 -21.31
CA LEU A 99 -8.93 7.67 -22.65
C LEU A 99 -10.28 8.38 -22.70
N ASN A 100 -11.09 8.30 -21.64
CA ASN A 100 -12.40 8.95 -21.58
C ASN A 100 -12.30 10.48 -21.61
N LYS A 101 -11.29 11.04 -20.93
CA LYS A 101 -11.08 12.50 -20.83
C LYS A 101 -10.03 13.03 -21.79
N ASN A 102 -9.36 12.14 -22.54
CA ASN A 102 -8.22 12.46 -23.39
C ASN A 102 -7.12 13.25 -22.62
N ILE A 103 -6.83 12.82 -21.39
CA ILE A 103 -5.79 13.42 -20.54
C ILE A 103 -4.59 12.48 -20.52
N SER A 104 -3.40 13.03 -20.74
CA SER A 104 -2.15 12.30 -20.54
C SER A 104 -1.36 12.89 -19.38
N LEU A 105 -0.93 12.05 -18.45
CA LEU A 105 -0.12 12.43 -17.31
C LEU A 105 1.23 11.72 -17.36
N PRO A 106 2.30 12.42 -17.82
CA PRO A 106 3.66 11.96 -17.66
C PRO A 106 4.00 11.82 -16.18
N LEU A 107 4.43 10.63 -15.77
CA LEU A 107 4.85 10.38 -14.40
C LEU A 107 5.83 9.23 -14.31
N SER A 108 6.72 9.29 -13.32
CA SER A 108 7.56 8.17 -12.90
C SER A 108 7.09 7.67 -11.56
N GLN A 109 6.92 6.35 -11.42
CA GLN A 109 6.73 5.71 -10.12
C GLN A 109 7.90 4.77 -9.83
N SER A 110 8.52 4.91 -8.66
CA SER A 110 9.58 4.00 -8.20
C SER A 110 9.55 3.81 -6.69
N PHE A 111 10.21 2.74 -6.22
CA PHE A 111 10.51 2.58 -4.80
C PHE A 111 11.88 3.15 -4.44
N LEU A 112 11.90 3.95 -3.39
CA LEU A 112 13.12 4.50 -2.80
C LEU A 112 13.13 4.22 -1.31
N TRP A 113 14.21 4.60 -0.64
CA TRP A 113 14.28 4.58 0.81
C TRP A 113 15.05 5.78 1.35
N TYR A 114 14.67 6.20 2.55
CA TYR A 114 15.49 7.10 3.36
C TYR A 114 16.32 6.29 4.33
N ASN A 115 17.57 6.70 4.50
CA ASN A 115 18.42 6.14 5.55
C ASN A 115 17.98 6.68 6.91
N ALA A 116 17.68 5.79 7.85
CA ALA A 116 17.29 6.16 9.20
C ALA A 116 18.50 6.72 9.95
N SER A 117 18.40 7.95 10.45
CA SER A 117 19.49 8.55 11.23
C SER A 117 19.69 7.80 12.55
N VAL A 118 20.94 7.54 12.91
CA VAL A 118 21.33 6.97 14.21
C VAL A 118 21.65 8.06 15.26
N GLY A 119 21.40 9.34 14.92
CA GLY A 119 21.87 10.48 15.69
C GLY A 119 23.32 10.85 15.36
N ASN A 120 23.74 12.04 15.78
CA ASN A 120 25.10 12.54 15.62
C ASN A 120 25.49 13.42 16.81
N ALA A 121 26.73 13.94 16.82
CA ALA A 121 27.25 14.74 17.93
C ALA A 121 26.47 16.03 18.19
N ALA A 122 25.88 16.64 17.15
CA ALA A 122 25.06 17.84 17.30
C ALA A 122 23.65 17.51 17.81
N PHE A 123 23.08 16.39 17.35
CA PHE A 123 21.72 15.95 17.69
C PHE A 123 21.67 14.44 17.85
N SER A 124 21.56 13.98 19.09
CA SER A 124 21.50 12.55 19.44
C SER A 124 20.18 11.86 19.06
N GLN A 125 19.18 12.60 18.57
CA GLN A 125 17.87 12.06 18.20
C GLN A 125 17.99 11.05 17.04
N ALA A 126 17.79 9.76 17.28
CA ALA A 126 17.71 8.77 16.20
C ALA A 126 16.29 8.71 15.58
N SER A 127 16.19 8.15 14.37
CA SER A 127 14.90 7.69 13.83
C SER A 127 14.42 6.45 14.60
N GLY A 128 13.11 6.22 14.64
CA GLY A 128 12.54 5.08 15.35
C GLY A 128 11.02 4.98 15.19
N ALA A 129 10.37 4.20 16.06
CA ALA A 129 8.95 3.89 15.94
C ALA A 129 8.02 5.12 15.94
N TYR A 130 8.43 6.23 16.57
CA TYR A 130 7.64 7.46 16.69
C TYR A 130 8.17 8.63 15.87
N ILE A 131 9.49 8.65 15.65
CA ILE A 131 10.18 9.79 15.05
C ILE A 131 10.76 9.31 13.74
N PHE A 132 10.26 9.85 12.64
CA PHE A 132 10.92 9.77 11.36
C PHE A 132 12.00 10.84 11.31
N ARG A 133 13.28 10.43 11.32
CA ARG A 133 14.43 11.32 11.12
C ARG A 133 15.35 10.73 10.05
N PRO A 134 15.18 11.12 8.78
CA PRO A 134 16.10 10.69 7.74
C PRO A 134 17.46 11.33 7.95
N ASP A 135 18.53 10.57 7.73
CA ASP A 135 19.91 11.06 7.89
C ASP A 135 20.25 12.18 6.90
N THR A 136 19.63 12.15 5.72
CA THR A 136 19.71 13.23 4.73
C THR A 136 18.36 13.42 4.03
N SER A 137 18.15 14.57 3.41
CA SER A 137 16.96 14.81 2.57
C SER A 137 16.93 13.97 1.28
N LYS A 138 18.02 13.26 0.95
CA LYS A 138 18.14 12.44 -0.25
C LYS A 138 17.55 11.05 0.02
N ALA A 139 16.64 10.62 -0.85
CA ALA A 139 16.21 9.23 -0.91
C ALA A 139 17.03 8.47 -1.95
N PHE A 140 17.26 7.19 -1.70
CA PHE A 140 18.03 6.30 -2.58
C PHE A 140 17.08 5.33 -3.29
N PRO A 141 17.18 5.17 -4.62
CA PRO A 141 16.34 4.22 -5.34
C PRO A 141 16.67 2.79 -4.91
N ILE A 142 15.65 1.93 -4.76
CA ILE A 142 15.88 0.48 -4.58
C ILE A 142 16.50 -0.10 -5.86
N ALA A 143 15.98 0.31 -7.02
CA ALA A 143 16.53 -0.03 -8.32
C ALA A 143 16.28 1.10 -9.32
N GLN A 144 17.26 1.34 -10.19
CA GLN A 144 17.13 2.28 -11.31
C GLN A 144 16.54 1.61 -12.57
N LYS A 145 16.73 0.29 -12.68
CA LYS A 145 16.18 -0.56 -13.74
C LYS A 145 15.53 -1.78 -13.09
N VAL A 146 14.30 -2.06 -13.49
CA VAL A 146 13.49 -3.16 -12.95
C VAL A 146 13.27 -4.23 -14.01
N GLY A 147 13.32 -5.49 -13.58
CA GLY A 147 12.94 -6.61 -14.44
C GLY A 147 11.43 -6.60 -14.62
N VAL A 148 10.94 -6.65 -15.87
CA VAL A 148 9.51 -6.63 -16.17
C VAL A 148 9.06 -7.83 -16.99
N TYR A 149 7.84 -8.28 -16.72
CA TYR A 149 7.08 -9.15 -17.62
C TYR A 149 5.60 -8.80 -17.53
N GLN A 150 4.84 -9.11 -18.57
CA GLN A 150 3.44 -8.75 -18.67
C GLN A 150 2.55 -9.94 -19.00
N ILE A 151 1.31 -9.87 -18.52
CA ILE A 151 0.23 -10.80 -18.83
C ILE A 151 -0.95 -9.96 -19.34
N LYS A 152 -1.48 -10.29 -20.50
CA LYS A 152 -2.63 -9.59 -21.08
C LYS A 152 -3.77 -10.56 -21.34
N THR A 153 -4.84 -10.47 -20.58
CA THR A 153 -6.05 -11.29 -20.77
C THR A 153 -7.23 -10.41 -21.10
N GLN A 154 -8.39 -11.01 -21.36
CA GLN A 154 -9.62 -10.24 -21.59
C GLN A 154 -10.21 -9.64 -20.30
N VAL A 155 -9.89 -10.18 -19.12
CA VAL A 155 -10.43 -9.69 -17.83
C VAL A 155 -9.48 -8.79 -17.06
N VAL A 156 -8.17 -8.96 -17.27
CA VAL A 156 -7.12 -8.19 -16.61
C VAL A 156 -5.84 -8.14 -17.46
N GLN A 157 -5.19 -6.99 -17.48
CA GLN A 157 -3.81 -6.84 -17.92
C GLN A 157 -2.93 -6.47 -16.72
N GLU A 158 -1.81 -7.16 -16.60
CA GLU A 158 -0.87 -7.00 -15.48
C GLU A 158 0.54 -6.79 -16.01
N LEU A 159 1.27 -5.88 -15.38
CA LEU A 159 2.70 -5.75 -15.53
C LEU A 159 3.39 -5.94 -14.17
N TYR A 160 4.30 -6.89 -14.14
CA TYR A 160 5.08 -7.25 -12.96
C TYR A 160 6.41 -6.52 -13.00
N GLN A 161 6.79 -5.88 -11.90
CA GLN A 161 8.05 -5.16 -11.72
C GLN A 161 8.83 -5.77 -10.56
N ASN A 162 10.01 -6.28 -10.86
CA ASN A 162 10.97 -6.75 -9.87
C ASN A 162 12.01 -5.67 -9.61
N PHE A 163 11.93 -5.01 -8.45
CA PHE A 163 12.90 -4.00 -8.02
C PHE A 163 14.10 -4.65 -7.32
N SER A 164 13.85 -5.66 -6.49
CA SER A 164 14.89 -6.45 -5.82
C SER A 164 14.33 -7.80 -5.36
N ASN A 165 15.19 -8.66 -4.82
CA ASN A 165 14.76 -9.91 -4.18
C ASN A 165 13.83 -9.74 -2.96
N TRP A 166 13.64 -8.52 -2.46
CA TRP A 166 12.76 -8.18 -1.32
C TRP A 166 11.76 -7.06 -1.66
N CYS A 167 11.68 -6.60 -2.91
CA CYS A 167 10.78 -5.53 -3.32
C CYS A 167 10.24 -5.77 -4.73
N SER A 168 8.92 -5.91 -4.85
CA SER A 168 8.23 -6.13 -6.12
C SER A 168 6.90 -5.41 -6.18
N GLN A 169 6.42 -5.12 -7.39
CA GLN A 169 5.11 -4.53 -7.63
C GLN A 169 4.39 -5.24 -8.78
N VAL A 170 3.07 -5.35 -8.69
CA VAL A 170 2.17 -5.71 -9.77
C VAL A 170 1.32 -4.49 -10.09
N VAL A 171 1.36 -4.05 -11.35
CA VAL A 171 0.50 -2.98 -11.88
C VAL A 171 -0.64 -3.66 -12.62
N ARG A 172 -1.88 -3.51 -12.16
CA ARG A 172 -3.06 -4.16 -12.75
C ARG A 172 -4.03 -3.15 -13.34
N LEU A 173 -4.55 -3.51 -14.51
CA LEU A 173 -5.72 -2.90 -15.13
C LEU A 173 -6.76 -4.00 -15.38
N TYR A 174 -7.84 -3.97 -14.60
CA TYR A 174 -8.99 -4.82 -14.85
C TYR A 174 -9.86 -4.26 -15.97
N ALA A 175 -10.52 -5.12 -16.73
CA ALA A 175 -11.51 -4.71 -17.72
C ALA A 175 -12.62 -3.86 -17.06
N GLY A 176 -13.00 -2.77 -17.73
CA GLY A 176 -14.05 -1.85 -17.29
C GLY A 176 -13.73 -1.03 -16.03
N GLN A 177 -12.52 -1.11 -15.47
CA GLN A 177 -12.16 -0.32 -14.27
C GLN A 177 -11.43 0.99 -14.64
N PRO A 178 -11.88 2.15 -14.16
CA PRO A 178 -11.28 3.44 -14.51
C PRO A 178 -10.11 3.84 -13.60
N TYR A 179 -9.39 2.87 -13.02
CA TYR A 179 -8.25 3.07 -12.14
C TYR A 179 -7.17 2.00 -12.37
N VAL A 180 -5.93 2.35 -12.01
CA VAL A 180 -4.80 1.42 -11.97
C VAL A 180 -4.66 0.91 -10.54
N GLU A 181 -4.56 -0.40 -10.37
CA GLU A 181 -4.22 -1.01 -9.08
C GLU A 181 -2.71 -1.24 -9.01
N LEU A 182 -2.11 -0.84 -7.90
CA LEU A 182 -0.70 -1.07 -7.59
C LEU A 182 -0.63 -1.94 -6.35
N GLU A 183 -0.26 -3.19 -6.53
CA GLU A 183 0.00 -4.10 -5.42
C GLU A 183 1.51 -4.20 -5.23
N TRP A 184 2.00 -4.00 -4.01
CA TRP A 184 3.43 -4.12 -3.71
C TRP A 184 3.69 -5.16 -2.64
N THR A 185 4.85 -5.80 -2.73
CA THR A 185 5.40 -6.68 -1.70
C THR A 185 6.78 -6.16 -1.34
N VAL A 186 6.96 -5.79 -0.08
CA VAL A 186 8.23 -5.27 0.44
C VAL A 186 8.59 -6.06 1.70
N GLY A 187 9.74 -6.73 1.68
CA GLY A 187 10.30 -7.43 2.82
C GLY A 187 10.90 -8.81 2.49
N PRO A 188 11.73 -9.36 3.38
CA PRO A 188 12.30 -8.69 4.55
C PRO A 188 13.30 -7.57 4.14
N ILE A 189 13.21 -6.41 4.78
CA ILE A 189 14.09 -5.27 4.48
C ILE A 189 15.51 -5.63 4.90
N PRO A 190 16.52 -5.55 4.00
CA PRO A 190 17.88 -5.93 4.33
C PRO A 190 18.50 -4.91 5.28
N ILE A 191 19.02 -5.38 6.40
CA ILE A 191 19.70 -4.58 7.44
C ILE A 191 21.09 -5.11 7.80
N ALA A 192 21.59 -6.09 7.06
CA ALA A 192 22.91 -6.68 7.29
C ALA A 192 24.07 -5.69 7.06
N ASP A 193 23.79 -4.60 6.35
CA ASP A 193 24.68 -3.46 6.15
C ASP A 193 24.62 -2.43 7.30
N HIS A 194 23.88 -2.73 8.37
CA HIS A 194 23.67 -1.88 9.54
C HIS A 194 22.94 -0.55 9.27
N TYR A 195 22.31 -0.38 8.11
CA TYR A 195 21.50 0.78 7.79
C TYR A 195 20.00 0.51 7.95
N GLY A 196 19.34 1.29 8.79
CA GLY A 196 17.88 1.32 8.85
C GLY A 196 17.31 1.95 7.57
N LYS A 197 16.32 1.30 6.95
CA LYS A 197 15.76 1.74 5.67
C LYS A 197 14.26 1.99 5.80
N GLU A 198 13.86 3.20 5.46
CA GLU A 198 12.47 3.63 5.45
C GLU A 198 11.96 3.72 4.01
N ILE A 199 11.23 2.70 3.58
CA ILE A 199 10.85 2.48 2.18
C ILE A 199 9.67 3.37 1.80
N ILE A 200 9.74 3.98 0.61
CA ILE A 200 8.70 4.82 0.04
C ILE A 200 8.36 4.39 -1.39
N SER A 201 7.09 4.54 -1.77
CA SER A 201 6.68 4.57 -3.18
C SER A 201 6.53 6.04 -3.58
N ARG A 202 7.30 6.49 -4.57
CA ARG A 202 7.31 7.89 -5.00
C ARG A 202 6.76 8.01 -6.41
N PHE A 203 5.80 8.92 -6.56
CA PHE A 203 5.28 9.38 -7.84
C PHE A 203 5.88 10.76 -8.13
N GLU A 204 6.54 10.89 -9.28
CA GLU A 204 7.09 12.14 -9.77
C GLU A 204 6.35 12.50 -11.06
N THR A 205 5.85 13.73 -11.15
CA THR A 205 5.04 14.19 -12.29
C THR A 205 5.28 15.67 -12.56
N ASN A 206 4.84 16.16 -13.72
CA ASN A 206 4.97 17.55 -14.15
C ASN A 206 3.82 18.47 -13.69
N LEU A 207 2.93 18.00 -12.80
CA LEU A 207 1.85 18.81 -12.23
C LEU A 207 2.40 20.05 -11.50
N GLN A 208 1.82 21.20 -11.80
CA GLN A 208 2.17 22.47 -11.17
C GLN A 208 1.36 22.69 -9.89
N THR A 209 1.74 21.99 -8.82
CA THR A 209 0.98 21.96 -7.56
C THR A 209 1.21 23.16 -6.65
N GLY A 210 2.26 23.96 -6.90
CA GLY A 210 2.65 25.07 -6.01
C GLY A 210 3.05 24.64 -4.59
N GLY A 211 3.42 23.37 -4.41
CA GLY A 211 3.72 22.79 -3.09
C GLY A 211 2.47 22.43 -2.27
N LEU A 212 1.28 22.52 -2.86
CA LEU A 212 0.03 22.08 -2.25
C LEU A 212 -0.22 20.59 -2.48
N PHE A 213 -0.75 19.93 -1.46
CA PHE A 213 -1.18 18.54 -1.51
C PHE A 213 -2.31 18.33 -0.50
N TYR A 214 -3.05 17.24 -0.66
CA TYR A 214 -4.28 17.03 0.09
C TYR A 214 -4.28 15.63 0.69
N THR A 215 -4.59 15.52 1.98
CA THR A 215 -4.63 14.24 2.70
C THR A 215 -5.94 14.12 3.48
N ASP A 216 -6.43 12.89 3.63
CA ASP A 216 -7.58 12.65 4.49
C ASP A 216 -7.26 12.84 5.99
N SER A 217 -8.31 13.08 6.77
CA SER A 217 -8.34 12.99 8.22
C SER A 217 -9.23 11.82 8.63
N ASN A 218 -8.62 10.72 9.09
CA ASN A 218 -9.32 9.51 9.55
C ASN A 218 -10.31 8.94 8.51
N GLY A 219 -9.98 9.02 7.23
CA GLY A 219 -10.82 8.55 6.13
C GLY A 219 -12.04 9.43 5.81
N ARG A 220 -12.16 10.61 6.41
CA ARG A 220 -13.30 11.52 6.25
C ARG A 220 -12.93 12.78 5.47
N GLU A 221 -12.71 13.88 6.16
CA GLU A 221 -12.46 15.19 5.58
C GLU A 221 -11.11 15.23 4.87
N ILE A 222 -11.02 16.04 3.82
CA ILE A 222 -9.76 16.33 3.14
C ILE A 222 -9.18 17.63 3.67
N LEU A 223 -7.93 17.57 4.12
CA LEU A 223 -7.18 18.72 4.60
C LEU A 223 -6.16 19.15 3.56
N GLU A 224 -6.15 20.45 3.26
CA GLU A 224 -5.11 21.07 2.44
C GLU A 224 -3.81 21.19 3.25
N ARG A 225 -2.72 20.79 2.62
CA ARG A 225 -1.36 20.83 3.14
C ARG A 225 -0.50 21.65 2.19
N ARG A 226 0.45 22.39 2.77
CA ARG A 226 1.46 23.13 2.02
C ARG A 226 2.83 22.76 2.56
N ARG A 227 3.74 22.40 1.66
CA ARG A 227 5.13 22.10 2.00
C ARG A 227 5.78 23.28 2.72
N ASP A 228 6.52 22.99 3.79
CA ASP A 228 7.29 23.97 4.58
C ASP A 228 6.45 25.13 5.14
N TYR A 229 5.17 24.88 5.43
CA TYR A 229 4.26 25.91 5.90
C TYR A 229 3.43 25.45 7.09
N ARG A 230 3.10 26.39 7.98
CA ARG A 230 2.21 26.23 9.13
C ARG A 230 1.31 27.45 9.22
N VAL A 231 0.01 27.21 9.43
CA VAL A 231 -1.01 28.28 9.46
C VAL A 231 -0.88 29.13 10.73
N THR A 232 -0.50 28.51 11.85
CA THR A 232 -0.59 29.12 13.18
C THR A 232 0.73 29.67 13.72
N TRP A 233 1.87 29.43 13.04
CA TRP A 233 3.16 30.00 13.43
C TRP A 233 4.14 30.07 12.25
N ASN A 234 5.16 30.92 12.36
CA ASN A 234 6.25 31.01 11.39
C ASN A 234 7.19 29.81 11.58
N LEU A 235 7.21 28.89 10.60
CA LEU A 235 8.01 27.67 10.67
C LEU A 235 9.50 27.98 10.49
N ASN A 236 10.32 27.64 11.49
CA ASN A 236 11.76 27.49 11.31
C ASN A 236 12.04 26.07 10.77
N GLN A 237 12.34 25.95 9.48
CA GLN A 237 12.50 24.65 8.84
C GLN A 237 13.86 24.02 9.19
N THR A 238 13.81 22.91 9.91
CA THR A 238 14.98 22.13 10.37
C THR A 238 14.98 20.70 9.83
N GLU A 239 13.82 20.16 9.45
CA GLU A 239 13.61 18.79 8.99
C GLU A 239 12.74 18.80 7.70
N PRO A 240 13.32 19.16 6.54
CA PRO A 240 12.57 19.46 5.31
C PRO A 240 11.85 18.26 4.69
N VAL A 241 12.20 17.03 5.09
CA VAL A 241 11.49 15.82 4.70
C VAL A 241 10.46 15.45 5.76
N ALA A 242 10.90 15.12 6.98
CA ALA A 242 10.03 14.62 8.03
C ALA A 242 8.94 15.63 8.44
N GLY A 243 9.25 16.92 8.47
CA GLY A 243 8.29 17.98 8.77
C GLY A 243 7.15 18.13 7.76
N ASN A 244 7.19 17.40 6.63
CA ASN A 244 6.17 17.41 5.60
C ASN A 244 5.42 16.08 5.45
N TYR A 245 5.67 15.10 6.33
CA TYR A 245 4.89 13.86 6.40
C TYR A 245 3.58 14.08 7.15
N TYR A 246 2.49 13.51 6.62
CA TYR A 246 1.16 13.57 7.21
C TYR A 246 0.52 12.18 7.17
N PRO A 247 -0.36 11.86 8.13
CA PRO A 247 -1.12 10.63 8.08
C PRO A 247 -2.06 10.62 6.87
N VAL A 248 -2.16 9.46 6.21
CA VAL A 248 -3.09 9.19 5.11
C VAL A 248 -3.69 7.83 5.39
N ASN A 249 -5.01 7.74 5.61
CA ASN A 249 -5.67 6.46 5.90
C ASN A 249 -6.36 5.87 4.67
N THR A 250 -6.94 6.73 3.83
CA THR A 250 -7.73 6.30 2.67
C THR A 250 -7.27 6.93 1.38
N ARG A 251 -6.89 8.22 1.40
CA ARG A 251 -6.60 8.95 0.17
C ARG A 251 -5.73 10.17 0.36
N MET A 252 -4.86 10.39 -0.62
CA MET A 252 -4.17 11.65 -0.83
C MET A 252 -4.15 11.99 -2.31
N TYR A 253 -4.05 13.28 -2.62
CA TYR A 253 -3.90 13.72 -4.00
C TYR A 253 -3.09 15.00 -4.13
N ILE A 254 -2.57 15.17 -5.34
CA ILE A 254 -2.00 16.42 -5.83
C ILE A 254 -2.75 16.80 -7.11
N LYS A 255 -2.87 18.10 -7.37
CA LYS A 255 -3.53 18.61 -8.56
C LYS A 255 -2.90 19.91 -9.03
N ASP A 256 -3.07 20.19 -10.31
CA ASP A 256 -2.95 21.53 -10.86
C ASP A 256 -4.33 22.02 -11.35
N GLN A 257 -4.37 23.00 -12.23
CA GLN A 257 -5.61 23.55 -12.78
C GLN A 257 -6.38 22.57 -13.68
N LYS A 258 -5.72 21.56 -14.25
CA LYS A 258 -6.28 20.67 -15.28
C LYS A 258 -6.39 19.22 -14.82
N THR A 259 -5.41 18.73 -14.06
CA THR A 259 -5.24 17.31 -13.77
C THR A 259 -5.05 17.09 -12.28
N GLN A 260 -5.62 16.00 -11.78
CA GLN A 260 -5.46 15.53 -10.40
C GLN A 260 -4.94 14.09 -10.43
N LEU A 261 -3.85 13.84 -9.70
CA LEU A 261 -3.34 12.50 -9.41
C LEU A 261 -3.76 12.13 -7.99
N THR A 262 -4.58 11.07 -7.86
CA THR A 262 -5.10 10.60 -6.57
C THR A 262 -4.58 9.20 -6.29
N VAL A 263 -4.09 8.98 -5.09
CA VAL A 263 -3.75 7.65 -4.56
C VAL A 263 -4.79 7.28 -3.52
N LEU A 264 -5.38 6.09 -3.67
CA LEU A 264 -6.47 5.58 -2.84
C LEU A 264 -6.09 4.23 -2.21
N ASN A 265 -6.80 3.86 -1.15
CA ASN A 265 -6.80 2.52 -0.56
C ASN A 265 -5.38 2.01 -0.21
N LEU A 266 -4.60 2.86 0.45
CA LEU A 266 -3.20 2.58 0.81
C LEU A 266 -3.01 1.38 1.74
N PHE A 267 -4.04 1.03 2.51
CA PHE A 267 -4.00 -0.08 3.46
C PHE A 267 -5.11 -1.09 3.18
N SER A 268 -4.74 -2.36 3.18
CA SER A 268 -5.66 -3.48 3.13
C SER A 268 -6.33 -3.68 4.49
N SER A 269 -7.63 -3.97 4.49
CA SER A 269 -8.31 -4.42 5.69
C SER A 269 -7.70 -5.74 6.19
N PHE A 270 -7.62 -5.89 7.50
CA PHE A 270 -7.20 -7.14 8.14
C PHE A 270 -8.19 -7.50 9.25
N ASN A 271 -8.29 -8.80 9.54
CA ASN A 271 -9.08 -9.28 10.65
C ASN A 271 -8.25 -9.23 11.92
N ILE A 272 -8.75 -8.54 12.94
CA ILE A 272 -8.14 -8.55 14.26
C ILE A 272 -8.55 -9.87 14.95
N ILE A 273 -7.57 -10.72 15.25
CA ILE A 273 -7.78 -11.97 15.97
C ILE A 273 -7.85 -11.69 17.47
N THR A 274 -6.88 -10.93 17.99
CA THR A 274 -6.79 -10.59 19.41
C THR A 274 -6.33 -9.15 19.60
N VAL A 275 -6.80 -8.54 20.70
CA VAL A 275 -6.41 -7.20 21.14
C VAL A 275 -5.87 -7.32 22.56
N GLN A 276 -4.66 -6.83 22.78
CA GLN A 276 -4.07 -6.73 24.11
C GLN A 276 -3.70 -5.28 24.41
N GLU A 277 -4.27 -4.73 25.47
CA GLU A 277 -3.94 -3.35 25.85
C GLU A 277 -2.60 -3.26 26.56
N MET A 278 -1.83 -2.27 26.14
CA MET A 278 -0.51 -1.95 26.61
C MET A 278 -0.54 -0.62 27.37
N ASN A 279 0.52 -0.32 28.09
CA ASN A 279 0.78 1.05 28.53
C ASN A 279 1.04 1.98 27.34
N LEU A 280 1.09 3.29 27.61
CA LEU A 280 1.18 4.30 26.56
C LEU A 280 2.41 4.11 25.65
N SER A 281 3.52 3.65 26.21
CA SER A 281 4.79 3.33 25.54
C SER A 281 4.83 1.95 24.85
N ALA A 282 3.73 1.19 24.86
CA ALA A 282 3.61 -0.15 24.26
C ALA A 282 4.61 -1.21 24.78
N ASN A 283 5.33 -0.96 25.87
CA ASN A 283 6.40 -1.85 26.36
C ASN A 283 5.97 -2.74 27.53
N GLN A 284 4.78 -2.53 28.09
CA GLN A 284 4.23 -3.36 29.16
C GLN A 284 2.73 -3.56 28.97
N LYS A 285 2.23 -4.78 29.23
CA LYS A 285 0.79 -5.04 29.26
C LYS A 285 0.13 -4.19 30.33
N ARG A 286 -1.03 -3.60 30.03
CA ARG A 286 -1.72 -2.69 30.97
C ARG A 286 -2.09 -3.37 32.29
N GLU A 287 -2.43 -4.66 32.25
CA GLU A 287 -2.69 -5.49 33.43
C GLU A 287 -1.49 -5.63 34.37
N ASN A 288 -0.27 -5.52 33.82
CA ASN A 288 0.98 -5.64 34.56
C ASN A 288 1.52 -4.28 35.05
N VAL A 289 0.88 -3.16 34.70
CA VAL A 289 1.35 -1.83 35.09
C VAL A 289 1.08 -1.59 36.56
N SER A 290 2.14 -1.62 37.36
CA SER A 290 2.15 -1.16 38.74
C SER A 290 2.26 0.37 38.78
N ARG A 291 1.16 1.06 39.09
CA ARG A 291 1.20 2.51 39.36
C ARG A 291 1.64 2.79 40.80
N LEU A 292 2.41 3.85 40.98
CA LEU A 292 2.69 4.39 42.32
C LEU A 292 1.39 4.84 42.98
N ILE A 293 1.13 4.33 44.19
CA ILE A 293 0.01 4.75 45.03
C ILE A 293 0.51 5.93 45.85
N TRP A 294 0.08 7.14 45.48
CA TRP A 294 0.37 8.33 46.26
C TRP A 294 -0.47 8.32 47.53
N GLN A 295 0.20 8.33 48.69
CA GLN A 295 -0.43 8.56 49.98
C GLN A 295 -0.45 10.07 50.21
N SER A 296 -1.63 10.68 50.24
CA SER A 296 -1.79 12.08 50.65
C SER A 296 -2.16 12.13 52.13
N THR A 297 -2.00 13.30 52.76
CA THR A 297 -2.41 13.56 54.15
C THR A 297 -3.91 13.34 54.41
N GLN A 298 -4.72 13.18 53.36
CA GLN A 298 -6.16 12.92 53.43
C GLN A 298 -6.55 11.46 53.15
N GLY A 299 -5.58 10.55 52.94
CA GLY A 299 -5.81 9.12 52.79
C GLY A 299 -5.17 8.48 51.55
N ILE A 300 -5.36 7.17 51.41
CA ILE A 300 -4.82 6.37 50.29
C ILE A 300 -5.74 6.55 49.07
N ALA A 301 -5.17 6.97 47.93
CA ALA A 301 -5.90 7.02 46.66
C ALA A 301 -6.46 5.62 46.30
N ALA A 302 -7.73 5.59 45.85
CA ALA A 302 -8.49 4.36 45.60
C ALA A 302 -7.72 3.32 44.76
N LYS A 303 -7.72 2.05 45.22
CA LYS A 303 -7.26 0.91 44.42
C LYS A 303 -8.14 0.78 43.18
N ARG A 304 -7.52 0.73 42.01
CA ARG A 304 -8.23 0.58 40.74
C ARG A 304 -8.72 -0.86 40.57
N GLN A 305 -9.93 -1.02 40.05
CA GLN A 305 -10.47 -2.31 39.60
C GLN A 305 -9.56 -2.90 38.50
N SER A 306 -9.25 -4.20 38.63
CA SER A 306 -8.59 -5.00 37.60
C SER A 306 -9.34 -4.86 36.28
N GLY A 307 -8.62 -4.60 35.19
CA GLY A 307 -9.21 -4.38 33.88
C GLY A 307 -10.01 -5.60 33.42
N THR A 308 -11.25 -5.38 32.99
CA THR A 308 -12.04 -6.39 32.29
C THR A 308 -11.35 -6.79 30.99
N ARG A 309 -11.47 -8.08 30.63
CA ARG A 309 -11.00 -8.62 29.36
C ARG A 309 -11.59 -7.80 28.21
N LEU A 310 -10.75 -7.33 27.31
CA LEU A 310 -11.17 -6.51 26.17
C LEU A 310 -11.87 -7.38 25.14
N ASP A 311 -13.01 -6.88 24.65
CA ASP A 311 -13.64 -7.40 23.45
C ASP A 311 -12.94 -6.76 22.23
N PRO A 312 -12.30 -7.56 21.36
CA PRO A 312 -11.72 -7.06 20.11
C PRO A 312 -12.71 -6.32 19.21
N ALA A 313 -14.00 -6.63 19.29
CA ALA A 313 -15.04 -6.02 18.46
C ALA A 313 -15.57 -4.69 19.02
N HIS A 314 -15.38 -4.42 20.31
CA HIS A 314 -15.97 -3.26 20.99
C HIS A 314 -14.95 -2.61 21.93
N ILE A 315 -14.27 -1.57 21.43
CA ILE A 315 -13.37 -0.72 22.22
C ILE A 315 -14.04 0.63 22.46
N GLU A 316 -14.44 0.89 23.70
CA GLU A 316 -14.94 2.20 24.11
C GLU A 316 -13.77 3.14 24.46
N LEU A 317 -13.83 4.37 23.96
CA LEU A 317 -12.88 5.45 24.26
C LEU A 317 -13.64 6.61 24.88
N SER A 318 -13.26 7.01 26.09
CA SER A 318 -13.76 8.23 26.70
C SER A 318 -13.12 9.47 26.05
N PRO A 319 -13.74 10.66 26.12
CA PRO A 319 -13.15 11.90 25.62
C PRO A 319 -11.71 12.10 26.13
N MET A 320 -10.79 12.44 25.21
CA MET A 320 -9.35 12.62 25.47
C MET A 320 -8.59 11.39 26.00
N GLN A 321 -9.20 10.19 25.98
CA GLN A 321 -8.53 8.97 26.41
C GLN A 321 -7.60 8.42 25.32
N ILE A 322 -6.32 8.24 25.66
CA ILE A 322 -5.35 7.54 24.80
C ILE A 322 -5.17 6.12 25.32
N ARG A 323 -5.34 5.13 24.44
CA ARG A 323 -5.13 3.71 24.71
C ARG A 323 -4.21 3.13 23.66
N THR A 324 -3.33 2.23 24.06
CA THR A 324 -2.35 1.59 23.19
C THR A 324 -2.65 0.10 23.14
N PHE A 325 -2.69 -0.48 21.95
CA PHE A 325 -3.03 -1.90 21.78
C PHE A 325 -1.96 -2.63 20.96
N LEU A 326 -1.62 -3.84 21.39
CA LEU A 326 -0.94 -4.84 20.60
C LEU A 326 -2.00 -5.70 19.91
N LEU A 327 -2.00 -5.73 18.59
CA LEU A 327 -2.97 -6.45 17.77
C LEU A 327 -2.33 -7.70 17.17
N GLN A 328 -3.01 -8.84 17.26
CA GLN A 328 -2.71 -10.00 16.43
C GLN A 328 -3.69 -10.01 15.26
N ILE A 329 -3.17 -9.97 14.04
CA ILE A 329 -3.98 -9.81 12.83
C ILE A 329 -3.89 -11.05 11.93
N ARG A 330 -4.95 -11.27 11.15
CA ARG A 330 -5.01 -12.23 10.04
C ARG A 330 -5.40 -11.45 8.79
N TYR A 331 -4.52 -11.46 7.80
CA TYR A 331 -4.83 -11.02 6.45
C TYR A 331 -5.71 -12.05 5.75
#